data_AF-A0A2E4FDN0-F1
#
_entry.id   AF-A0A2E4FDN0-F1
#
_cell.length_a   1.000
_cell.length_b   1.000
_cell.length_c   1.000
_cell.angle_alpha   90.00
_cell.angle_beta   90.00
_cell.angle_gamma   90.00
#
_symmetry.space_group_name_H-M   'P 1'
#
loop_
_entity.id
_entity.type
_entity.pdbx_description
1 polymer ?
#
loop_
_entity_poly.entity_id
_entity_poly.type
_entity_poly.pdbx_seq_one_letter_code
_entity_poly.pdbx_strand_id
1 'polypeptide(L)' 'MKKTRMALVALAVLALFATGCAYSAVAMDQHGKAVLTRTDYFLFFPVASHVYVCQVTDQGLSQCNSHEEP' A
#
# COMPACT_ATOMS: atom_id res chain seq x y z
N MET A 1 -19.69 -32.72 7.05
CA MET A 1 -20.09 -31.29 7.10
C MET A 1 -19.20 -30.40 7.97
N LYS A 2 -18.70 -30.85 9.14
CA LYS A 2 -17.79 -30.01 9.97
C LYS A 2 -16.45 -29.70 9.28
N LYS A 3 -15.82 -30.68 8.61
CA LYS A 3 -14.52 -30.52 7.94
C LYS A 3 -14.54 -29.51 6.78
N THR A 4 -15.61 -29.50 5.98
CA THR A 4 -15.77 -28.56 4.86
C THR A 4 -15.98 -27.13 5.31
N ARG A 5 -16.73 -26.92 6.40
CA ARG A 5 -16.90 -25.59 7.02
C ARG A 5 -15.57 -25.05 7.57
N MET A 6 -14.76 -25.92 8.17
CA MET A 6 -13.46 -25.53 8.71
C MET A 6 -12.47 -25.09 7.62
N ALA A 7 -12.45 -25.80 6.49
CA ALA A 7 -11.64 -25.42 5.32
C ALA A 7 -12.08 -24.07 4.72
N LEU A 8 -13.40 -23.81 4.68
CA LEU A 8 -13.95 -22.56 4.15
C LEU A 8 -13.57 -21.35 5.02
N VAL A 9 -13.59 -21.51 6.35
CA VAL A 9 -13.13 -20.48 7.28
C VAL A 9 -11.63 -20.23 7.12
N ALA A 10 -10.83 -21.29 6.98
CA ALA A 10 -9.39 -21.14 6.76
C ALA A 10 -9.07 -20.39 5.45
N LEU A 11 -9.80 -20.69 4.37
CA LEU A 11 -9.65 -19.97 3.09
C LEU A 11 -10.05 -18.50 3.20
N ALA A 12 -11.13 -18.20 3.91
CA ALA A 12 -11.59 -16.84 4.14
C ALA A 12 -10.58 -16.02 4.96
N VAL A 13 -9.95 -16.64 5.96
CA VAL A 13 -8.89 -15.99 6.75
C VAL A 13 -7.66 -15.73 5.87
N LEU A 14 -7.22 -16.68 5.04
CA LEU A 14 -6.09 -16.46 4.13
C LEU A 14 -6.37 -15.35 3.11
N ALA A 15 -7.62 -15.23 2.62
CA ALA A 15 -7.99 -14.20 1.66
C ALA A 15 -7.85 -12.77 2.23
N LEU A 16 -7.99 -12.60 3.54
CA LEU A 16 -7.79 -11.29 4.20
C LEU A 16 -6.32 -10.85 4.24
N PHE A 17 -5.39 -11.79 4.21
CA PHE A 17 -3.94 -11.53 4.16
C PHE A 17 -3.38 -11.61 2.73
N ALA A 18 -4.23 -11.93 1.75
CA ALA A 18 -3.80 -12.09 0.38
C ALA A 18 -3.53 -10.75 -0.32
N THR A 19 -4.03 -9.63 0.20
CA THR A 19 -3.74 -8.30 -0.33
C THR A 19 -3.13 -7.43 0.76
N GLY A 20 -2.16 -6.61 0.38
CA GLY A 20 -1.54 -5.65 1.28
C GLY A 20 -0.84 -4.56 0.49
N CYS A 21 -0.52 -3.46 1.16
CA CYS A 21 0.31 -2.41 0.59
C CYS A 21 1.41 -2.06 1.58
N ALA A 22 2.61 -1.79 1.07
CA ALA A 22 3.72 -1.29 1.88
C ALA A 22 4.20 0.04 1.31
N TYR A 23 4.37 1.02 2.19
CA TYR A 23 5.06 2.26 1.85
C TYR A 23 6.55 2.03 2.07
N SER A 24 7.30 1.96 0.97
CA SER A 24 8.69 1.47 0.97
C SER A 24 9.72 2.60 0.99
N ALA A 25 9.38 3.79 0.49
CA ALA A 25 10.29 4.92 0.43
C ALA A 25 9.57 6.25 0.65
N VAL A 26 10.23 7.16 1.38
CA VAL A 26 9.86 8.57 1.50
C VAL A 26 11.11 9.40 1.24
N ALA A 27 11.07 10.26 0.22
CA ALA A 27 12.10 11.25 -0.05
C ALA A 27 11.49 12.64 0.15
N MET A 28 12.13 13.51 0.92
CA MET A 28 11.68 14.90 1.11
C MET A 28 12.63 15.85 0.39
N ASP A 29 12.07 16.86 -0.28
CA ASP A 29 12.84 17.98 -0.81
C ASP A 29 13.00 19.08 0.26
N GLN A 30 13.90 20.03 -0.01
CA GLN A 30 14.15 21.17 0.89
C GLN A 30 13.04 22.24 0.86
N HIS A 31 12.05 22.08 -0.01
CA HIS A 31 10.95 23.03 -0.26
C HIS A 31 9.60 22.52 0.26
N GLY A 32 9.59 21.45 1.08
CA GLY A 32 8.39 20.94 1.73
C GLY A 32 7.54 20.00 0.86
N LYS A 33 8.12 19.31 -0.12
CA LYS A 33 7.46 18.21 -0.84
C LYS A 33 8.05 16.87 -0.44
N ALA A 34 7.21 15.84 -0.36
CA ALA A 34 7.61 14.47 -0.11
C ALA A 34 7.14 13.57 -1.25
N VAL A 35 8.04 12.73 -1.73
CA VAL A 35 7.75 11.64 -2.68
C VAL A 35 7.63 10.36 -1.88
N LEU A 36 6.50 9.67 -1.99
CA LEU A 36 6.25 8.37 -1.37
C LEU A 36 6.06 7.30 -2.43
N THR A 37 6.66 6.15 -2.20
CA THR A 37 6.42 4.95 -3.00
C THR A 37 5.58 3.98 -2.21
N ARG A 38 4.43 3.59 -2.76
CA ARG A 38 3.59 2.50 -2.27
C ARG A 38 3.68 1.33 -3.23
N THR A 39 3.98 0.15 -2.71
CA THR A 39 3.91 -1.08 -3.48
C THR A 39 2.74 -1.89 -2.96
N ASP A 40 1.83 -2.24 -3.86
CA ASP A 40 0.70 -3.10 -3.58
C ASP A 40 1.13 -4.55 -3.87
N TYR A 41 0.75 -5.45 -2.98
CA TYR A 41 1.13 -6.86 -2.98
C TYR A 41 -0.10 -7.74 -3.03
N PHE A 42 0.03 -8.83 -3.78
CA PHE A 42 -0.87 -9.96 -3.70
C PHE A 42 -0.06 -11.20 -3.27
N LEU A 43 -0.44 -11.75 -2.13
CA LEU A 43 0.31 -12.79 -1.42
C LEU A 43 1.77 -12.34 -1.21
N PHE A 44 2.72 -12.99 -1.85
CA PHE A 44 4.16 -12.72 -1.74
C PHE A 44 4.72 -11.93 -2.92
N PHE A 45 3.87 -11.51 -3.87
CA PHE A 45 4.29 -10.88 -5.12
C PHE A 45 3.84 -9.42 -5.20
N PRO A 46 4.72 -8.49 -5.60
CA PRO A 46 4.32 -7.12 -5.89
C PRO A 46 3.45 -7.11 -7.16
N VAL A 47 2.37 -6.34 -7.14
CA VAL A 47 1.39 -6.26 -8.23
C VAL A 47 1.43 -4.88 -8.89
N ALA A 48 1.48 -3.81 -8.09
CA ALA A 48 1.52 -2.45 -8.58
C ALA A 48 2.45 -1.60 -7.71
N SER A 49 3.07 -0.59 -8.31
CA SER A 49 3.83 0.43 -7.59
C SER A 49 3.27 1.79 -7.94
N HIS A 50 2.94 2.57 -6.92
CA HIS A 50 2.39 3.91 -7.03
C HIS A 50 3.36 4.90 -6.43
N VAL A 51 3.54 6.02 -7.10
CA VAL A 51 4.37 7.14 -6.61
C VAL A 51 3.44 8.31 -6.30
N TYR A 52 3.53 8.80 -5.07
CA TYR A 52 2.74 9.93 -4.60
C TYR A 52 3.67 11.11 -4.34
N VAL A 53 3.27 12.28 -4.80
CA VAL A 53 3.92 13.54 -4.43
C VAL A 53 2.97 14.27 -3.49
N CYS A 54 3.40 14.44 -2.24
CA CYS A 54 2.63 15.09 -1.18
C CYS A 54 3.30 16.40 -0.76
N GLN A 55 2.51 17.33 -0.24
CA GLN A 55 3.04 18.47 0.52
C GLN A 55 3.26 18.08 1.97
N VAL A 56 4.40 18.48 2.52
CA VAL A 56 4.74 18.34 3.93
C VAL A 56 4.16 19.53 4.68
N THR A 57 3.38 19.23 5.71
CA THR A 57 2.80 20.21 6.63
C THR A 57 3.19 19.88 8.06
N ASP A 58 2.95 20.79 8.99
CA ASP A 58 3.23 20.58 10.42
C ASP A 58 2.43 19.42 11.03
N GLN A 59 1.33 19.02 10.38
CA GLN A 59 0.48 17.89 10.78
C GLN A 59 0.84 16.58 10.05
N GLY A 60 1.83 16.61 9.15
CA GLY A 60 2.23 15.47 8.32
C GLY A 60 2.01 15.69 6.82
N LEU A 61 1.83 14.59 6.08
CA LEU A 61 1.68 14.60 4.63
C LEU A 61 0.25 14.96 4.22
N SER A 62 0.12 15.92 3.32
CA SER A 62 -1.17 16.39 2.79
C SER A 62 -1.11 16.58 1.28
N GLN A 63 -2.28 16.69 0.62
CA GLN A 63 -2.39 16.90 -0.83
C GLN A 63 -1.55 15.91 -1.65
N CYS A 64 -1.60 14.64 -1.28
CA CYS A 64 -0.90 13.57 -1.99
C CYS A 64 -1.56 13.31 -3.34
N ASN A 65 -0.93 13.80 -4.41
CA ASN A 65 -1.36 13.48 -5.77
C ASN A 65 -0.63 12.23 -6.24
N SER A 66 -1.39 11.28 -6.78
CA SER A 66 -0.83 10.15 -7.51
C SER A 66 -0.24 10.71 -8.79
N HIS A 67 1.08 10.87 -8.83
CA HIS A 67 1.77 10.95 -10.11
C HIS A 67 2.02 9.49 -10.52
N GLU A 68 0.95 8.87 -11.01
CA GLU A 68 1.11 7.94 -12.11
C GLU A 68 1.67 8.82 -13.21
N GLU A 69 2.98 8.76 -13.47
CA GLU A 69 3.65 9.08 -14.75
C GLU A 69 5.14 9.39 -14.51
N PRO A 70 5.99 9.25 -15.56
CA PRO A 70 5.74 9.66 -16.94
C PRO A 70 4.77 8.79 -17.73
#